data_AF-A0A3C0BFI3-F1
#
_entry.id   AF-A0A3C0BFI3-F1
#
_cell.length_a   1.000
_cell.length_b   1.000
_cell.length_c   1.000
_cell.angle_alpha   90.00
_cell.angle_beta   90.00
_cell.angle_gamma   90.00
#
_symmetry.space_group_name_H-M   'P 1'
#
loop_
_entity.id
_entity.type
_entity.pdbx_description
1 polymer ?
#
loop_
_entity_poly.entity_id
_entity_poly.type
_entity_poly.pdbx_seq_one_letter_code
_entity_poly.pdbx_strand_id
1 'polypeptide(L)'
;IDEIDKIATKKSESHGQDVSREGVQRDILPIVEGSNVNTKYGVIDTSHILFIAAGAFSVSAPSDLIPELQGRFPLRVELDALKRDDFRRILTEPRNALTKQYAALLATEDVTINFTDDAIDRMSFLAEDVNSRSENIGARRLHTIMEKVLDDISFGADEHRGETVNIDEKYVDEKLNGLVADQDLSRYIL
;
A
#
# COMPACT_ATOMS: atom_id res chain seq x y z
N ILE A 1 8.02 8.97 -8.88
CA ILE A 1 6.85 9.71 -9.40
C ILE A 1 5.69 8.75 -9.32
N ASP A 2 4.87 8.87 -8.29
CA ASP A 2 3.71 7.99 -8.12
C ASP A 2 2.52 8.52 -8.93
N GLU A 3 1.55 7.67 -9.22
CA GLU A 3 0.32 7.99 -9.96
C GLU A 3 0.54 8.69 -11.32
N ILE A 4 1.61 8.34 -12.05
CA ILE A 4 1.94 8.95 -13.35
C ILE A 4 0.87 8.68 -14.41
N ASP A 5 0.06 7.63 -14.23
CA ASP A 5 -1.04 7.26 -15.10
C ASP A 5 -2.20 8.29 -15.07
N LYS A 6 -2.29 9.11 -14.01
CA LYS A 6 -3.33 10.16 -13.86
C LYS A 6 -3.10 11.36 -14.77
N ILE A 7 -1.86 11.60 -15.19
CA ILE A 7 -1.50 12.68 -16.11
C ILE A 7 -1.40 12.20 -17.57
N ALA A 8 -1.57 10.91 -17.84
CA ALA A 8 -1.67 10.36 -19.18
C ALA A 8 -3.05 10.71 -19.79
N THR A 9 -3.06 11.13 -21.06
CA THR A 9 -4.26 11.61 -21.74
C THR A 9 -4.63 10.70 -22.90
N LYS A 10 -5.86 10.17 -22.90
CA LYS A 10 -6.38 9.42 -24.04
C LYS A 10 -6.65 10.36 -25.20
N LYS A 11 -6.07 10.07 -26.37
CA LYS A 11 -6.22 10.89 -27.59
C LYS A 11 -7.68 11.11 -28.07
N SER A 12 -8.65 10.38 -27.54
CA SER A 12 -10.06 10.38 -27.99
C SER A 12 -11.00 11.34 -27.24
N GLU A 13 -10.62 11.89 -26.08
CA GLU A 13 -11.48 12.81 -25.29
C GLU A 13 -11.04 14.28 -25.41
N SER A 14 -10.82 14.73 -26.64
CA SER A 14 -10.52 16.12 -26.96
C SER A 14 -11.71 17.03 -26.61
N HIS A 15 -11.73 17.65 -25.42
CA HIS A 15 -12.15 19.05 -25.18
C HIS A 15 -11.95 19.46 -23.71
N GLY A 16 -10.81 20.08 -23.39
CA GLY A 16 -10.66 21.03 -22.28
C GLY A 16 -9.74 20.65 -21.12
N GLN A 17 -9.87 19.46 -20.53
CA GLN A 17 -9.05 19.04 -19.37
C GLN A 17 -7.65 18.52 -19.74
N ASP A 18 -7.45 18.09 -20.98
CA ASP A 18 -6.20 17.42 -21.41
C ASP A 18 -4.98 18.35 -21.46
N VAL A 19 -5.17 19.64 -21.75
CA VAL A 19 -4.06 20.61 -21.86
C VAL A 19 -3.32 20.75 -20.52
N SER A 20 -4.05 20.65 -19.40
CA SER A 20 -3.47 20.73 -18.06
C SER A 20 -2.61 19.50 -17.74
N ARG A 21 -3.09 18.30 -18.08
CA ARG A 21 -2.40 17.02 -17.80
C ARG A 21 -1.14 16.84 -18.66
N GLU A 22 -1.21 17.21 -19.94
CA GLU A 22 -0.03 17.22 -20.81
C GLU A 22 0.98 18.29 -20.36
N GLY A 23 0.51 19.44 -19.88
CA GLY A 23 1.34 20.48 -19.28
C GLY A 23 2.21 19.93 -18.15
N VAL A 24 1.62 19.16 -17.23
CA VAL A 24 2.38 18.52 -16.13
C VAL A 24 3.48 17.59 -16.66
N GLN A 25 3.20 16.81 -17.71
CA GLN A 25 4.22 15.95 -18.32
C GLN A 25 5.37 16.77 -18.92
N ARG A 26 5.06 17.87 -19.61
CA ARG A 26 6.06 18.79 -20.19
C ARG A 26 6.89 19.50 -19.14
N ASP A 27 6.30 19.84 -18.00
CA ASP A 27 7.00 20.49 -16.90
C ASP A 27 7.94 19.52 -16.15
N ILE A 28 7.57 18.23 -16.08
CA ILE A 28 8.43 17.18 -15.50
C ILE A 28 9.59 16.83 -16.43
N LEU A 29 9.42 16.97 -17.75
CA LEU A 29 10.38 16.52 -18.74
C LEU A 29 11.80 17.05 -18.50
N PRO A 30 12.07 18.36 -18.32
CA PRO A 30 13.43 18.87 -18.06
C PRO A 30 14.12 18.25 -16.84
N ILE A 31 13.34 17.86 -15.83
CA ILE A 31 13.87 17.22 -14.62
C ILE A 31 14.36 15.81 -14.95
N VAL A 32 13.61 15.05 -15.76
CA VAL A 32 13.95 13.69 -16.16
C VAL A 32 15.00 13.64 -17.28
N GLU A 33 15.05 14.66 -18.15
CA GLU A 33 16.05 14.75 -19.22
C GLU A 33 17.44 15.18 -18.73
N GLY A 34 17.48 15.91 -17.61
CA GLY A 34 18.70 16.50 -17.08
C GLY A 34 18.65 18.03 -17.15
N SER A 35 18.57 18.68 -16.00
CA SER A 35 18.62 20.14 -15.89
C SER A 35 19.30 20.59 -14.60
N ASN A 36 19.73 21.84 -14.60
CA ASN A 36 20.31 22.50 -13.43
C ASN A 36 19.20 23.19 -12.62
N VAL A 37 18.91 22.68 -11.43
CA VAL A 37 17.88 23.21 -10.53
C VAL A 37 18.54 23.98 -9.39
N ASN A 38 18.18 25.25 -9.24
CA ASN A 38 18.64 26.07 -8.12
C ASN A 38 17.93 25.67 -6.83
N THR A 39 18.70 25.35 -5.79
CA THR A 39 18.19 25.06 -4.45
C THR A 39 18.85 25.96 -3.40
N LYS A 40 18.34 25.95 -2.17
CA LYS A 40 18.98 26.64 -1.03
C LYS A 40 20.40 26.17 -0.71
N TYR A 41 20.82 25.02 -1.25
CA TYR A 41 22.15 24.42 -1.04
C TYR A 41 23.07 24.56 -2.26
N GLY A 42 22.63 25.31 -3.28
CA GLY A 42 23.33 25.45 -4.56
C GLY A 42 22.59 24.78 -5.71
N VAL A 43 23.28 24.68 -6.85
CA VAL A 43 22.74 24.10 -8.08
C VAL A 43 22.85 22.58 -8.03
N ILE A 44 21.76 21.88 -8.34
CA ILE A 44 21.72 20.42 -8.49
C ILE A 44 21.49 20.07 -9.96
N ASP A 45 22.36 19.23 -10.52
CA ASP A 45 22.19 18.62 -11.84
C ASP A 45 21.37 17.32 -11.73
N THR A 46 20.27 17.21 -12.48
CA THR A 46 19.38 16.05 -12.45
C THR A 46 19.77 14.93 -13.43
N SER A 47 20.80 15.11 -14.26
CA SER A 47 21.17 14.21 -15.37
C SER A 47 21.45 12.76 -14.97
N HIS A 48 21.80 12.52 -13.70
CA HIS A 48 22.12 11.18 -13.16
C HIS A 48 21.21 10.75 -12.00
N ILE A 49 20.07 11.43 -11.83
CA ILE A 49 19.05 10.99 -10.86
C ILE A 49 18.29 9.80 -11.45
N LEU A 50 18.15 8.73 -10.66
CA LEU A 50 17.29 7.61 -11.02
C LEU A 50 15.83 7.99 -10.80
N PHE A 51 15.02 7.95 -11.85
CA PHE A 51 13.57 8.15 -11.77
C PHE A 51 12.86 6.80 -11.83
N ILE A 52 12.01 6.55 -10.83
CA ILE A 52 11.05 5.44 -10.82
C ILE A 52 9.67 6.07 -10.91
N ALA A 53 8.92 5.73 -11.94
CA ALA A 53 7.54 6.13 -12.11
C ALA A 53 6.61 4.93 -11.90
N ALA A 54 5.52 5.14 -11.18
CA ALA A 54 4.52 4.12 -10.88
C ALA A 54 3.12 4.65 -11.23
N GLY A 55 2.23 3.74 -11.59
CA GLY A 55 0.84 4.05 -11.93
C GLY A 55 0.06 2.76 -12.13
N ALA A 56 -1.24 2.79 -11.88
CA ALA A 56 -2.10 1.61 -12.03
C ALA A 56 -2.45 1.34 -13.50
N PHE A 57 -2.50 2.39 -14.34
CA PHE A 57 -2.80 2.31 -15.77
C PHE A 57 -4.11 1.53 -16.06
N SER A 58 -5.11 1.69 -15.20
CA SER A 58 -6.41 1.03 -15.34
C SER A 58 -7.31 1.68 -16.39
N VAL A 59 -7.18 3.00 -16.56
CA VAL A 59 -7.96 3.81 -17.50
C VAL A 59 -7.12 4.49 -18.57
N SER A 60 -5.80 4.38 -18.51
CA SER A 60 -4.82 4.91 -19.47
C SER A 60 -3.72 3.87 -19.70
N ALA A 61 -2.99 4.00 -20.80
CA ALA A 61 -1.84 3.14 -21.10
C ALA A 61 -0.54 3.94 -21.06
N PRO A 62 0.63 3.30 -20.86
CA PRO A 62 1.92 3.98 -20.99
C PRO A 62 2.12 4.67 -22.35
N SER A 63 1.44 4.20 -23.41
CA SER A 63 1.45 4.83 -24.74
C SER A 63 0.71 6.18 -24.81
N ASP A 64 -0.10 6.50 -23.80
CA ASP A 64 -0.85 7.76 -23.68
C ASP A 64 -0.02 8.89 -23.04
N LEU A 65 1.22 8.59 -22.60
CA LEU A 65 2.20 9.61 -22.22
C LEU A 65 2.78 10.31 -23.46
N ILE A 66 3.31 11.52 -23.31
CA ILE A 66 3.99 12.21 -24.42
C ILE A 66 5.21 11.40 -24.91
N PRO A 67 5.51 11.37 -26.22
CA PRO A 67 6.59 10.57 -26.78
C PRO A 67 7.95 10.79 -26.11
N GLU A 68 8.25 12.04 -25.73
CA GLU A 68 9.48 12.44 -25.06
C GLU A 68 9.63 11.75 -23.70
N LEU A 69 8.56 11.71 -22.92
CA LEU A 69 8.54 11.10 -21.59
C LEU A 69 8.61 9.57 -21.70
N GLN A 70 7.94 8.97 -22.70
CA GLN A 70 8.07 7.54 -22.98
C GLN A 70 9.53 7.13 -23.27
N GLY A 71 10.27 7.97 -24.01
CA GLY A 71 11.69 7.74 -24.29
C GLY A 71 12.59 7.78 -23.05
N ARG A 72 12.15 8.45 -21.97
CA ARG A 72 12.89 8.54 -20.70
C ARG A 72 12.57 7.45 -19.69
N PHE A 73 11.54 6.64 -19.94
CA PHE A 73 11.22 5.43 -19.17
C PHE A 73 11.35 4.16 -20.03
N PRO A 74 12.59 3.79 -20.44
CA PRO A 74 12.82 2.65 -21.32
C PRO A 74 12.60 1.30 -20.63
N LEU A 75 12.82 1.23 -19.31
CA LEU A 75 12.60 0.02 -18.52
C LEU A 75 11.14 0.00 -18.05
N ARG A 76 10.42 -1.05 -18.42
CA ARG A 76 9.03 -1.28 -18.03
C ARG A 76 8.93 -2.62 -17.30
N VAL A 77 8.25 -2.59 -16.17
CA VAL A 77 7.98 -3.78 -15.35
C VAL A 77 6.54 -3.71 -14.90
N GLU A 78 5.88 -4.87 -14.89
CA GLU A 78 4.54 -5.06 -14.37
C GLU A 78 4.64 -5.84 -13.06
N LEU A 79 3.83 -5.47 -12.07
CA LEU A 79 3.80 -6.13 -10.78
C LEU A 79 2.51 -6.93 -10.67
N ASP A 80 2.62 -8.18 -10.22
CA ASP A 80 1.47 -9.04 -10.00
C ASP A 80 0.65 -8.58 -8.78
N ALA A 81 -0.66 -8.81 -8.84
CA ALA A 81 -1.54 -8.62 -7.69
C ALA A 81 -1.20 -9.65 -6.59
N LEU A 82 -1.19 -9.18 -5.35
CA LEU A 82 -0.93 -10.00 -4.17
C LEU A 82 -2.11 -10.93 -3.88
N LYS A 83 -1.80 -12.17 -3.51
CA LYS A 83 -2.77 -13.19 -3.10
C LYS A 83 -2.66 -13.49 -1.60
N ARG A 84 -3.56 -14.31 -1.09
CA ARG A 84 -3.53 -14.81 0.30
C ARG A 84 -2.14 -15.28 0.74
N ASP A 85 -1.47 -16.10 -0.07
CA ASP A 85 -0.15 -16.63 0.27
C ASP A 85 0.90 -15.52 0.39
N ASP A 86 0.81 -14.49 -0.47
CA ASP A 86 1.71 -13.33 -0.38
C ASP A 86 1.44 -12.51 0.88
N PHE A 87 0.17 -12.35 1.28
CA PHE A 87 -0.17 -11.68 2.53
C PHE A 87 0.36 -12.41 3.75
N ARG A 88 0.29 -13.75 3.77
CA ARG A 88 0.90 -14.58 4.83
C ARG A 88 2.39 -14.30 4.94
N ARG A 89 3.08 -14.26 3.80
CA ARG A 89 4.52 -13.96 3.73
C ARG A 89 4.80 -12.53 4.19
N ILE A 90 4.02 -11.55 3.77
CA ILE A 90 4.14 -10.15 4.22
C ILE A 90 4.00 -10.01 5.73
N LEU A 91 3.09 -10.79 6.35
CA LEU A 91 2.89 -10.80 7.79
C LEU A 91 4.02 -11.46 8.58
N THR A 92 4.93 -12.24 7.96
CA THR A 92 5.88 -13.09 8.69
C THR A 92 7.35 -12.94 8.25
N GLU A 93 7.61 -12.85 6.95
CA GLU A 93 8.96 -12.89 6.39
C GLU A 93 9.71 -11.55 6.49
N PRO A 94 9.12 -10.38 6.13
CA PRO A 94 9.81 -9.11 6.20
C PRO A 94 10.45 -8.86 7.56
N ARG A 95 11.63 -8.22 7.55
CA ARG A 95 12.38 -7.91 8.78
C ARG A 95 11.51 -7.19 9.82
N ASN A 96 10.69 -6.25 9.35
CA ASN A 96 9.74 -5.50 10.15
C ASN A 96 8.31 -5.84 9.74
N ALA A 97 7.97 -7.13 9.65
CA ALA A 97 6.58 -7.55 9.38
C ALA A 97 5.63 -7.05 10.47
N LEU A 98 4.34 -6.85 10.15
CA LEU A 98 3.36 -6.27 11.08
C LEU A 98 3.26 -7.05 12.39
N THR A 99 3.23 -8.38 12.33
CA THR A 99 3.20 -9.24 13.53
C THR A 99 4.39 -8.97 14.47
N LYS A 100 5.59 -8.79 13.90
CA LYS A 100 6.83 -8.47 14.64
C LYS A 100 6.78 -7.06 15.22
N GLN A 101 6.24 -6.09 14.46
CA GLN A 101 6.07 -4.72 14.93
C GLN A 101 5.13 -4.66 16.14
N TYR A 102 3.95 -5.27 16.04
CA TYR A 102 2.97 -5.25 17.14
C TYR A 102 3.43 -6.06 18.35
N ALA A 103 4.08 -7.22 18.14
CA ALA A 103 4.69 -7.95 19.25
C ALA A 103 5.75 -7.11 19.97
N ALA A 104 6.58 -6.35 19.24
CA ALA A 104 7.58 -5.47 19.83
C ALA A 104 6.97 -4.22 20.51
N LEU A 105 5.90 -3.66 19.96
CA LEU A 105 5.18 -2.54 20.56
C LEU A 105 4.53 -2.97 21.87
N LEU A 106 3.83 -4.10 21.91
CA LEU A 106 3.13 -4.54 23.13
C LEU A 106 4.09 -5.10 24.18
N ALA A 107 5.27 -5.56 23.77
CA ALA A 107 6.35 -5.87 24.71
C ALA A 107 6.85 -4.65 25.51
N THR A 108 6.63 -3.41 25.05
CA THR A 108 6.98 -2.22 25.87
C THR A 108 6.10 -2.07 27.10
N GLU A 109 4.88 -2.61 27.04
CA GLU A 109 3.91 -2.68 28.15
C GLU A 109 4.00 -4.02 28.90
N ASP A 110 5.06 -4.80 28.68
CA ASP A 110 5.26 -6.12 29.29
C ASP A 110 4.19 -7.16 28.88
N VAL A 111 3.57 -6.97 27.71
CA VAL A 111 2.59 -7.90 27.13
C VAL A 111 3.26 -8.71 26.02
N THR A 112 3.25 -10.04 26.14
CA THR A 112 3.80 -10.93 25.11
C THR A 112 2.69 -11.39 24.19
N ILE A 113 2.85 -11.22 22.87
CA ILE A 113 1.87 -11.68 21.88
C ILE A 113 2.47 -12.75 20.98
N ASN A 114 1.75 -13.85 20.83
CA ASN A 114 2.09 -14.91 19.91
C ASN A 114 0.99 -15.07 18.87
N PHE A 115 1.33 -14.83 17.61
CA PHE A 115 0.47 -15.17 16.49
C PHE A 115 0.69 -16.63 16.11
N THR A 116 -0.39 -17.40 16.14
CA THR A 116 -0.39 -18.76 15.62
C THR A 116 -0.42 -18.76 14.09
N ASP A 117 0.01 -19.85 13.46
CA ASP A 117 0.00 -19.97 11.99
C ASP A 117 -1.42 -19.87 11.42
N ASP A 118 -2.42 -20.44 12.10
CA ASP A 118 -3.83 -20.38 11.71
C ASP A 118 -4.40 -18.96 11.81
N ALA A 119 -4.01 -18.16 12.81
CA ALA A 119 -4.39 -16.75 12.87
C ALA A 119 -3.83 -15.95 11.68
N ILE A 120 -2.57 -16.18 11.32
CA ILE A 120 -1.93 -15.50 10.18
C ILE A 120 -2.61 -15.91 8.87
N ASP A 121 -2.89 -17.20 8.70
CA ASP A 121 -3.60 -17.72 7.54
C ASP A 121 -5.02 -17.14 7.44
N ARG A 122 -5.69 -16.96 8.58
CA ARG A 122 -7.03 -16.37 8.67
C ARG A 122 -7.02 -14.89 8.31
N MET A 123 -6.12 -14.09 8.90
CA MET A 123 -5.98 -12.67 8.56
C MET A 123 -5.65 -12.47 7.07
N SER A 124 -4.79 -13.33 6.52
CA SER A 124 -4.40 -13.28 5.11
C SER A 124 -5.57 -13.61 4.17
N PHE A 125 -6.39 -14.59 4.53
CA PHE A 125 -7.62 -14.91 3.81
C PHE A 125 -8.61 -13.73 3.84
N LEU A 126 -8.84 -13.14 5.01
CA LEU A 126 -9.76 -12.02 5.17
C LEU A 126 -9.30 -10.78 4.39
N ALA A 127 -7.98 -10.53 4.34
CA ALA A 127 -7.43 -9.43 3.54
C ALA A 127 -7.72 -9.59 2.03
N GLU A 128 -7.55 -10.81 1.50
CA GLU A 128 -7.88 -11.13 0.11
C GLU A 128 -9.40 -11.04 -0.15
N ASP A 129 -10.22 -11.62 0.73
CA ASP A 129 -11.67 -11.62 0.60
C ASP A 129 -12.24 -10.19 0.60
N VAL A 130 -11.83 -9.34 1.55
CA VAL A 130 -12.28 -7.93 1.60
C VAL A 130 -11.80 -7.16 0.37
N ASN A 131 -10.56 -7.36 -0.08
CA ASN A 131 -10.07 -6.74 -1.32
C ASN A 131 -10.83 -7.20 -2.57
N SER A 132 -11.40 -8.41 -2.58
CA SER A 132 -12.19 -8.92 -3.69
C SER A 132 -13.64 -8.40 -3.71
N ARG A 133 -14.21 -8.11 -2.52
CA ARG A 133 -15.59 -7.65 -2.34
C ARG A 133 -15.73 -6.14 -2.32
N SER A 134 -14.66 -5.43 -2.02
CA SER A 134 -14.61 -3.96 -1.89
C SER A 134 -13.49 -3.37 -2.76
N GLU A 135 -13.05 -2.16 -2.46
CA GLU A 135 -11.93 -1.55 -3.16
C GLU A 135 -10.63 -2.29 -2.83
N ASN A 136 -9.95 -2.82 -3.85
CA ASN A 136 -8.67 -3.50 -3.64
C ASN A 136 -7.56 -2.48 -3.36
N ILE A 137 -7.17 -2.36 -2.09
CA ILE A 137 -6.07 -1.50 -1.64
C ILE A 137 -4.76 -2.28 -1.43
N GLY A 138 -4.72 -3.54 -1.89
CA GLY A 138 -3.58 -4.44 -1.78
C GLY A 138 -3.19 -4.75 -0.33
N ALA A 139 -1.89 -4.80 -0.05
CA ALA A 139 -1.36 -5.12 1.27
C ALA A 139 -1.72 -4.11 2.37
N ARG A 140 -2.17 -2.89 2.02
CA ARG A 140 -2.61 -1.89 3.01
C ARG A 140 -3.74 -2.42 3.89
N ARG A 141 -4.57 -3.33 3.37
CA ARG A 141 -5.64 -4.01 4.09
C ARG A 141 -5.16 -4.75 5.35
N LEU A 142 -3.92 -5.22 5.35
CA LEU A 142 -3.35 -5.92 6.51
C LEU A 142 -3.17 -5.00 7.72
N HIS A 143 -3.01 -3.69 7.51
CA HIS A 143 -2.90 -2.74 8.62
C HIS A 143 -4.22 -2.60 9.36
N THR A 144 -5.32 -2.35 8.65
CA THR A 144 -6.65 -2.17 9.24
C THR A 144 -7.15 -3.44 9.92
N ILE A 145 -6.91 -4.61 9.30
CA ILE A 145 -7.18 -5.91 9.92
C ILE A 145 -6.38 -6.09 11.21
N MET A 146 -5.07 -5.83 11.18
CA MET A 146 -4.21 -5.99 12.36
C MET A 146 -4.59 -5.03 13.49
N GLU A 147 -4.83 -3.76 13.18
CA GLU A 147 -5.32 -2.77 14.14
C GLU A 147 -6.61 -3.24 14.79
N LYS A 148 -7.58 -3.74 14.02
CA LYS A 148 -8.85 -4.19 14.57
C LYS A 148 -8.73 -5.46 15.42
N VAL A 149 -7.87 -6.40 15.04
CA VAL A 149 -7.61 -7.61 15.82
C VAL A 149 -6.98 -7.26 17.17
N LEU A 150 -6.07 -6.27 17.20
CA LEU A 150 -5.33 -5.92 18.41
C LEU A 150 -5.91 -4.75 19.20
N ASP A 151 -6.97 -4.10 18.72
CA ASP A 151 -7.60 -2.90 19.29
C ASP A 151 -7.77 -3.00 20.81
N ASP A 152 -8.46 -4.04 21.29
CA ASP A 152 -8.75 -4.22 22.71
C ASP A 152 -7.49 -4.49 23.55
N ILE A 153 -6.56 -5.32 23.05
CA ILE A 153 -5.29 -5.61 23.75
C ILE A 153 -4.43 -4.35 23.80
N SER A 154 -4.42 -3.57 22.72
CA SER A 154 -3.65 -2.34 22.63
C SER A 154 -4.21 -1.24 23.53
N PHE A 155 -5.53 -1.20 23.71
CA PHE A 155 -6.17 -0.24 24.60
C PHE A 155 -5.98 -0.60 26.08
N GLY A 156 -6.14 -1.88 26.44
CA GLY A 156 -5.99 -2.40 27.80
C GLY A 156 -4.61 -2.99 28.11
N ALA A 157 -3.56 -2.58 27.42
CA ALA A 157 -2.24 -3.21 27.53
C ALA A 157 -1.68 -3.20 28.96
N ASP A 158 -1.98 -2.15 29.72
CA ASP A 158 -1.61 -2.01 31.13
C ASP A 158 -2.31 -3.03 32.04
N GLU A 159 -3.55 -3.42 31.70
CA GLU A 159 -4.30 -4.46 32.41
C GLU A 159 -3.76 -5.87 32.13
N HIS A 160 -3.12 -6.07 30.97
CA HIS A 160 -2.55 -7.35 30.53
C HIS A 160 -1.06 -7.52 30.86
N ARG A 161 -0.52 -6.67 31.74
CA ARG A 161 0.90 -6.67 32.06
C ARG A 161 1.40 -8.02 32.58
N GLY A 162 2.44 -8.55 31.94
CA GLY A 162 3.04 -9.85 32.27
C GLY A 162 2.30 -11.04 31.69
N GLU A 163 1.21 -10.82 30.95
CA GLU A 163 0.46 -11.88 30.28
C GLU A 163 1.07 -12.26 28.93
N THR A 164 0.81 -13.51 28.52
CA THR A 164 1.08 -13.98 27.17
C THR A 164 -0.24 -14.21 26.47
N VAL A 165 -0.55 -13.37 25.49
CA VAL A 165 -1.77 -13.44 24.68
C VAL A 165 -1.47 -14.23 23.41
N ASN A 166 -2.19 -15.34 23.23
CA ASN A 166 -2.10 -16.14 22.02
C ASN A 166 -3.24 -15.74 21.08
N ILE A 167 -2.88 -15.27 19.89
CA ILE A 167 -3.81 -14.90 18.83
C ILE A 167 -3.98 -16.14 17.94
N ASP A 168 -5.14 -16.78 18.04
CA ASP A 168 -5.56 -17.93 17.23
C ASP A 168 -6.64 -17.56 16.20
N GLU A 169 -7.00 -18.50 15.31
CA GLU A 169 -8.04 -18.28 14.30
C GLU A 169 -9.36 -17.80 14.93
N LYS A 170 -9.74 -18.36 16.10
CA LYS A 170 -10.98 -18.01 16.78
C LYS A 170 -10.96 -16.58 17.29
N TYR A 171 -9.84 -16.16 17.88
CA TYR A 171 -9.64 -14.78 18.32
C TYR A 171 -9.79 -13.80 17.15
N VAL A 172 -9.16 -14.11 16.01
CA VAL A 172 -9.27 -13.28 14.80
C VAL A 172 -10.72 -13.20 14.32
N ASP A 173 -11.43 -14.32 14.28
CA ASP A 173 -12.85 -14.37 13.89
C ASP A 173 -13.76 -13.62 14.85
N GLU A 174 -13.53 -13.71 16.15
CA GLU A 174 -14.30 -12.98 17.16
C GLU A 174 -14.15 -11.45 17.00
N LYS A 175 -12.92 -10.97 16.77
CA LYS A 175 -12.66 -9.52 16.60
C LYS A 175 -13.14 -8.96 15.27
N LEU A 176 -13.16 -9.78 14.22
CA LEU A 176 -13.55 -9.37 12.88
C LEU A 176 -15.00 -9.78 12.52
N ASN A 177 -15.71 -10.39 13.46
CA ASN A 177 -17.08 -10.85 13.24
C ASN A 177 -18.01 -9.66 12.96
N GLY A 178 -18.95 -9.85 12.04
CA GLY A 178 -19.87 -8.80 11.61
C GLY A 178 -19.27 -7.73 10.69
N LEU A 179 -17.98 -7.40 10.81
CA LEU A 179 -17.29 -6.43 9.94
C LEU A 179 -17.15 -6.95 8.51
N VAL A 180 -16.70 -8.20 8.35
CA VAL A 180 -16.45 -8.81 7.03
C VAL A 180 -17.75 -9.25 6.34
N ALA A 181 -18.80 -9.53 7.13
CA ALA A 181 -20.11 -9.91 6.60
C ALA A 181 -20.89 -8.70 6.06
N ASP A 182 -20.65 -7.51 6.62
CA ASP A 182 -21.30 -6.27 6.23
C ASP A 182 -20.38 -5.44 5.32
N GLN A 183 -20.73 -5.37 4.03
CA GLN A 183 -19.95 -4.63 3.03
C GLN A 183 -19.86 -3.14 3.33
N ASP A 184 -20.91 -2.56 3.94
CA ASP A 184 -20.90 -1.14 4.28
C ASP A 184 -19.96 -0.89 5.45
N LEU A 185 -20.02 -1.70 6.51
CA LEU A 185 -19.10 -1.59 7.65
C LEU A 185 -17.64 -1.83 7.24
N SER A 186 -17.39 -2.86 6.43
CA SER A 186 -16.08 -3.14 5.85
C SER A 186 -15.50 -1.93 5.13
N ARG A 187 -16.31 -1.17 4.38
CA ARG A 187 -15.83 -0.01 3.62
C ARG A 187 -15.35 1.15 4.49
N TYR A 188 -15.89 1.29 5.70
CA TYR A 188 -15.54 2.38 6.62
C TYR A 188 -14.48 1.99 7.64
N ILE A 189 -14.41 0.72 8.03
CA ILE A 189 -13.59 0.25 9.16
C ILE A 189 -12.39 -0.56 8.70
N LEU A 190 -12.51 -1.33 7.62
CA LEU A 190 -11.45 -2.19 7.10
C LEU A 190 -10.86 -1.60 5.84
#